data_AF-A0A3B0AF07-F1
#
_entry.id   AF-A0A3B0AF07-F1
#
_cell.length_a   1.000
_cell.length_b   1.000
_cell.length_c   1.000
_cell.angle_alpha   90.00
_cell.angle_beta   90.00
_cell.angle_gamma   90.00
#
_symmetry.space_group_name_H-M   'P 1'
#
loop_
_entity.id
_entity.type
_entity.pdbx_description
1 polymer ?
#
loop_
_entity_poly.entity_id
_entity_poly.type
_entity_poly.pdbx_seq_one_letter_code
_entity_poly.pdbx_strand_id
1 'polypeptide(L)'
;MKLLLVVVLVALVAAAVLWWRRESAARAARELADARAEAQRWYERLGGQVMNLHGDEPAVRQALVDAGERYNAAGSQLEQARTVHQFRLARETALEGLTYTRAARVALGIDPGPDLPPLAAAAGTGQLTRERQVQVQGQTFKAGPQPGRDTPYYYPGGRFQGRPVPAGWYSTPWWKTALGAGAGVLGGMLIADALFSPAFADPGYGYDAGYQEGFSDGADQGDQGDYGDQGGDYGGDQAQAADFGGDYGGGDYGGFGGGDFGGGDFGGGDFGGGDF
;
A
#
# COMPACT_ATOMS: atom_id res chain seq x y z
N MET A 1 -54.96 32.63 -6.09
CA MET A 1 -54.52 31.92 -4.86
C MET A 1 -53.75 30.64 -5.16
N LYS A 2 -54.31 29.67 -5.91
CA LYS A 2 -53.63 28.39 -6.22
C LYS A 2 -52.26 28.55 -6.92
N LEU A 3 -52.14 29.41 -7.93
CA LEU A 3 -50.86 29.67 -8.62
C LEU A 3 -49.78 30.29 -7.70
N LEU A 4 -50.18 31.20 -6.81
CA LEU A 4 -49.28 31.81 -5.82
C LEU A 4 -48.73 30.77 -4.84
N LEU A 5 -49.59 29.84 -4.39
CA LEU A 5 -49.16 28.73 -3.53
C LEU A 5 -48.18 27.80 -4.25
N VAL A 6 -48.39 27.52 -5.54
CA VAL A 6 -47.45 26.71 -6.33
C VAL A 6 -46.10 27.42 -6.48
N VAL A 7 -46.07 28.72 -6.76
CA VAL A 7 -44.82 29.50 -6.88
C VAL A 7 -44.05 29.52 -5.55
N VAL A 8 -44.74 29.74 -4.43
CA VAL A 8 -44.12 29.72 -3.10
C VAL A 8 -43.58 28.33 -2.77
N LEU A 9 -44.32 27.27 -3.08
CA LEU A 9 -43.85 25.89 -2.88
C LEU A 9 -42.58 25.61 -3.69
N VAL A 10 -42.55 26.00 -4.97
CA VAL A 10 -41.36 25.83 -5.83
C VAL A 10 -40.18 26.62 -5.28
N ALA A 11 -40.38 27.85 -4.81
CA ALA A 11 -39.34 28.66 -4.22
C ALA A 11 -38.77 28.04 -2.92
N LEU A 12 -39.63 27.47 -2.06
CA LEU A 12 -39.21 26.79 -0.84
C LEU A 12 -38.41 25.51 -1.16
N VAL A 13 -38.88 24.71 -2.12
CA VAL A 13 -38.15 23.51 -2.56
C VAL A 13 -36.79 23.89 -3.17
N ALA A 14 -36.74 24.91 -4.01
CA ALA A 14 -35.47 25.40 -4.58
C ALA A 14 -34.51 25.89 -3.49
N ALA A 15 -35.00 26.64 -2.50
CA ALA A 15 -34.18 27.10 -1.37
C ALA A 15 -33.65 25.92 -0.53
N ALA A 16 -34.49 24.92 -0.25
CA ALA A 16 -34.09 23.72 0.48
C ALA A 16 -33.02 22.92 -0.27
N VAL A 17 -33.17 22.75 -1.60
CA VAL A 17 -32.18 22.05 -2.44
C VAL A 17 -30.85 22.81 -2.48
N LEU A 18 -30.88 24.14 -2.62
CA LEU A 18 -29.66 24.97 -2.61
C LEU A 18 -28.93 24.91 -1.27
N TRP A 19 -29.67 24.99 -0.16
CA TRP A 19 -29.12 24.87 1.18
C TRP A 19 -28.48 23.48 1.40
N TRP A 20 -29.18 22.41 1.03
CA TRP A 20 -28.66 21.05 1.12
C TRP A 20 -27.39 20.85 0.27
N ARG A 21 -27.36 21.35 -0.97
CA ARG A 21 -26.16 21.31 -1.83
C ARG A 21 -24.97 22.04 -1.21
N ARG A 22 -25.20 23.22 -0.62
CA ARG A 22 -24.15 24.01 0.04
C ARG A 22 -23.59 23.30 1.26
N GLU A 23 -24.47 22.71 2.07
CA GLU A 23 -24.08 21.96 3.26
C GLU A 23 -23.28 20.69 2.89
N SER A 24 -23.73 19.94 1.89
CA SER A 24 -23.00 18.78 1.36
C SER A 24 -21.63 19.16 0.80
N ALA A 25 -21.53 20.26 0.05
CA ALA A 25 -20.25 20.77 -0.45
C ALA A 25 -19.31 21.21 0.68
N ALA A 26 -19.84 21.86 1.72
CA ALA A 26 -19.06 22.26 2.89
C ALA A 26 -18.53 21.05 3.67
N ARG A 27 -19.31 19.97 3.80
CA ARG A 27 -18.85 18.72 4.42
C ARG A 27 -17.73 18.05 3.63
N ALA A 28 -17.92 17.89 2.31
CA ALA A 28 -16.90 17.31 1.44
C ALA A 28 -15.59 18.11 1.48
N ALA A 29 -15.66 19.45 1.54
CA ALA A 29 -14.48 20.30 1.66
C ALA A 29 -13.74 20.11 3.00
N ARG A 30 -14.48 19.93 4.11
CA ARG A 30 -13.88 19.64 5.42
C ARG A 30 -13.20 18.28 5.44
N GLU A 31 -13.88 17.23 4.98
CA GLU A 31 -13.31 15.88 4.90
C GLU A 31 -12.03 15.84 4.05
N LEU A 32 -12.00 16.57 2.94
CA LEU A 32 -10.82 16.69 2.09
C LEU A 32 -9.68 17.41 2.83
N ALA A 33 -9.98 18.51 3.54
CA ALA A 33 -8.99 19.26 4.30
C ALA A 33 -8.40 18.42 5.45
N ASP A 34 -9.25 17.67 6.16
CA ASP A 34 -8.83 16.79 7.26
C ASP A 34 -7.94 15.66 6.74
N ALA A 35 -8.33 15.00 5.65
CA ALA A 35 -7.52 13.95 5.03
C ALA A 35 -6.15 14.46 4.55
N ARG A 36 -6.13 15.66 3.96
CA ARG A 36 -4.88 16.33 3.57
C ARG A 36 -3.99 16.62 4.77
N ALA A 37 -4.54 17.21 5.83
CA ALA A 37 -3.78 17.56 7.03
C ALA A 37 -3.21 16.30 7.71
N GLU A 38 -3.98 15.21 7.76
CA GLU A 38 -3.50 13.94 8.31
C GLU A 38 -2.34 13.38 7.49
N ALA A 39 -2.47 13.33 6.17
CA ALA A 39 -1.43 12.83 5.29
C ALA A 39 -0.15 13.69 5.37
N GLN A 40 -0.28 15.02 5.41
CA GLN A 40 0.84 15.95 5.60
C GLN A 40 1.56 15.72 6.94
N ARG A 41 0.83 15.57 8.05
CA ARG A 41 1.41 15.31 9.37
C ARG A 41 2.30 14.05 9.37
N TRP A 42 1.84 12.96 8.75
CA TRP A 42 2.62 11.73 8.69
C TRP A 42 3.82 11.84 7.76
N TYR A 43 3.68 12.54 6.63
CA TYR A 43 4.77 12.82 5.70
C TYR A 43 5.88 13.69 6.33
N GLU A 44 5.52 14.76 7.03
CA GLU A 44 6.47 15.62 7.76
C GLU A 44 7.21 14.83 8.83
N ARG A 45 6.51 13.97 9.57
CA ARG A 45 7.12 13.06 10.55
C ARG A 45 8.11 12.10 9.88
N LEU A 46 7.77 11.54 8.73
CA LEU A 46 8.67 10.69 7.94
C LEU A 46 9.91 11.46 7.50
N GLY A 47 9.74 12.66 6.92
CA GLY A 47 10.84 13.52 6.51
C GLY A 47 11.80 13.83 7.67
N GLY A 48 11.25 14.13 8.85
CA GLY A 48 12.05 14.31 10.05
C GLY A 48 12.89 13.09 10.44
N GLN A 49 12.40 11.86 10.25
CA GLN A 49 13.19 10.66 10.53
C GLN A 49 14.25 10.40 9.45
N VAL A 50 13.87 10.48 8.17
CA VAL A 50 14.76 10.21 7.03
C VAL A 50 15.96 11.17 6.99
N MET A 51 15.76 12.44 7.35
CA MET A 51 16.82 13.44 7.32
C MET A 51 17.78 13.39 8.52
N ASN A 52 17.38 12.76 9.65
CA ASN A 52 18.16 12.76 10.88
C ASN A 52 18.80 11.40 11.21
N LEU A 53 18.22 10.30 10.74
CA LEU A 53 18.77 8.97 10.96
C LEU A 53 19.85 8.64 9.93
N HIS A 54 20.96 8.08 10.39
CA HIS A 54 22.05 7.61 9.56
C HIS A 54 22.81 6.49 10.28
N GLY A 55 23.54 5.67 9.52
CA GLY A 55 24.39 4.61 10.06
C GLY A 55 24.98 3.75 8.94
N ASP A 56 26.08 3.07 9.23
CA ASP A 56 26.86 2.34 8.22
C ASP A 56 26.46 0.86 8.08
N GLU A 57 25.83 0.29 9.10
CA GLU A 57 25.41 -1.11 9.10
C GLU A 57 24.44 -1.39 7.93
N PRO A 58 24.61 -2.50 7.18
CA PRO A 58 23.81 -2.76 5.98
C PRO A 58 22.30 -2.69 6.22
N ALA A 59 21.82 -3.25 7.33
CA ALA A 59 20.41 -3.23 7.72
C ALA A 59 19.88 -1.79 7.91
N VAL A 60 20.67 -0.92 8.52
CA VAL A 60 20.32 0.49 8.72
C VAL A 60 20.26 1.22 7.39
N ARG A 61 21.29 1.07 6.55
CA ARG A 61 21.35 1.72 5.23
C ARG A 61 20.18 1.30 4.34
N GLN A 62 19.90 0.00 4.25
CA GLN A 62 18.78 -0.50 3.44
C GLN A 62 17.43 0.00 3.93
N ALA A 63 17.17 -0.06 5.25
CA ALA A 63 15.94 0.46 5.81
C ALA A 63 15.77 1.98 5.58
N LEU A 64 16.85 2.76 5.66
CA LEU A 64 16.78 4.21 5.38
C LEU A 64 16.61 4.52 3.89
N VAL A 65 17.20 3.73 2.99
CA VAL A 65 16.95 3.83 1.55
C VAL A 65 15.47 3.57 1.26
N ASP A 66 14.92 2.48 1.79
CA ASP A 66 13.50 2.14 1.61
C ASP A 66 12.58 3.22 2.19
N ALA A 67 12.92 3.77 3.35
CA ALA A 67 12.20 4.90 3.93
C ALA A 67 12.26 6.15 3.03
N GLY A 68 13.42 6.44 2.42
CA GLY A 68 13.62 7.56 1.50
C GLY A 68 12.83 7.40 0.19
N GLU A 69 12.76 6.18 -0.35
CA GLU A 69 11.89 5.87 -1.50
C GLU A 69 10.43 6.18 -1.18
N ARG A 70 9.95 5.75 0.00
CA ARG A 70 8.57 6.03 0.43
C ARG A 70 8.34 7.50 0.73
N TYR A 71 9.33 8.21 1.25
CA TYR A 71 9.25 9.66 1.42
C TYR A 71 9.05 10.37 0.07
N ASN A 72 9.86 10.06 -0.93
CA ASN A 72 9.71 10.67 -2.27
C ASN A 72 8.35 10.33 -2.90
N ALA A 73 7.90 9.08 -2.79
CA ALA A 73 6.59 8.66 -3.29
C ALA A 73 5.41 9.32 -2.56
N ALA A 74 5.47 9.43 -1.23
CA ALA A 74 4.43 10.10 -0.45
C ALA A 74 4.36 11.60 -0.79
N GLY A 75 5.52 12.25 -0.98
CA GLY A 75 5.60 13.65 -1.40
C GLY A 75 4.91 13.88 -2.75
N SER A 76 5.24 13.08 -3.77
CA SER A 76 4.63 13.21 -5.10
C SER A 76 3.12 12.92 -5.09
N GLN A 77 2.68 11.92 -4.31
CA GLN A 77 1.26 11.62 -4.11
C GLN A 77 0.53 12.78 -3.43
N LEU A 78 1.11 13.38 -2.38
CA LEU A 78 0.54 14.53 -1.68
C LEU A 78 0.35 15.75 -2.58
N GLU A 79 1.32 16.04 -3.45
CA GLU A 79 1.26 17.17 -4.38
C GLU A 79 0.14 17.00 -5.43
N GLN A 80 0.00 15.78 -5.93
CA GLN A 80 -0.95 15.44 -7.00
C GLN A 80 -2.36 15.14 -6.48
N ALA A 81 -2.51 14.78 -5.20
CA ALA A 81 -3.80 14.39 -4.62
C ALA A 81 -4.86 15.52 -4.70
N ARG A 82 -6.07 15.12 -5.08
CA ARG A 82 -7.27 15.95 -5.22
C ARG A 82 -8.50 15.34 -4.53
N THR A 83 -8.44 14.09 -4.08
CA THR A 83 -9.55 13.39 -3.43
C THR A 83 -9.16 12.87 -2.04
N VAL A 84 -10.15 12.64 -1.18
CA VAL A 84 -9.95 12.05 0.16
C VAL A 84 -9.21 10.71 0.05
N HIS A 85 -9.58 9.87 -0.92
CA HIS A 85 -8.92 8.59 -1.14
C HIS A 85 -7.44 8.76 -1.51
N GLN A 86 -7.10 9.69 -2.40
CA GLN A 86 -5.71 9.96 -2.78
C GLN A 86 -4.86 10.46 -1.60
N PHE A 87 -5.42 11.31 -0.73
CA PHE A 87 -4.73 11.70 0.51
C PHE A 87 -4.54 10.53 1.48
N ARG A 88 -5.51 9.60 1.57
CA ARG A 88 -5.35 8.38 2.36
C ARG A 88 -4.26 7.45 1.80
N LEU A 89 -4.12 7.36 0.49
CA LEU A 89 -3.00 6.61 -0.14
C LEU A 89 -1.65 7.26 0.19
N ALA A 90 -1.54 8.57 0.08
CA ALA A 90 -0.34 9.31 0.49
C ALA A 90 0.02 9.08 1.97
N ARG A 91 -0.97 9.10 2.85
CA ARG A 91 -0.82 8.75 4.27
C ARG A 91 -0.28 7.33 4.44
N GLU A 92 -0.85 6.35 3.72
CA GLU A 92 -0.42 4.95 3.79
C GLU A 92 1.05 4.79 3.37
N THR A 93 1.43 5.43 2.26
CA THR A 93 2.83 5.45 1.79
C THR A 93 3.76 6.06 2.85
N ALA A 94 3.35 7.14 3.52
CA ALA A 94 4.14 7.75 4.58
C ALA A 94 4.28 6.85 5.82
N LEU A 95 3.20 6.14 6.21
CA LEU A 95 3.24 5.16 7.29
C LEU A 95 4.17 3.98 6.98
N GLU A 96 4.19 3.52 5.73
CA GLU A 96 5.09 2.47 5.32
C GLU A 96 6.55 2.93 5.39
N GLY A 97 6.84 4.16 4.94
CA GLY A 97 8.14 4.81 5.15
C GLY A 97 8.52 4.88 6.63
N LEU A 98 7.58 5.26 7.51
CA LEU A 98 7.83 5.31 8.95
C LEU A 98 8.14 3.93 9.53
N THR A 99 7.52 2.88 8.99
CA THR A 99 7.81 1.49 9.38
C THR A 99 9.25 1.11 9.04
N TYR A 100 9.76 1.55 7.89
CA TYR A 100 11.18 1.39 7.56
C TYR A 100 12.10 2.22 8.47
N THR A 101 11.74 3.46 8.80
CA THR A 101 12.54 4.25 9.77
C THR A 101 12.56 3.61 11.16
N ARG A 102 11.45 2.98 11.59
CA ARG A 102 11.39 2.19 12.82
C ARG A 102 12.33 0.99 12.74
N ALA A 103 12.35 0.27 11.63
CA ALA A 103 13.29 -0.82 11.39
C ALA A 103 14.75 -0.36 11.44
N ALA A 104 15.08 0.80 10.85
CA ALA A 104 16.41 1.41 10.94
C ALA A 104 16.79 1.72 12.40
N ARG A 105 15.86 2.25 13.20
CA ARG A 105 16.08 2.52 14.65
C ARG A 105 16.33 1.24 15.45
N VAL A 106 15.58 0.17 15.16
CA VAL A 106 15.82 -1.17 15.74
C VAL A 106 17.22 -1.67 15.38
N ALA A 107 17.63 -1.53 14.10
CA ALA A 107 18.96 -1.94 13.64
C ALA A 107 20.09 -1.07 14.22
N LEU A 108 19.81 0.18 14.57
CA LEU A 108 20.73 1.05 15.31
C LEU A 108 20.79 0.73 16.82
N GLY A 109 19.94 -0.17 17.32
CA GLY A 109 19.85 -0.48 18.75
C GLY A 109 19.30 0.66 19.60
N ILE A 110 18.57 1.60 19.00
CA ILE A 110 17.92 2.72 19.70
C ILE A 110 16.41 2.50 19.80
N ASP A 111 15.75 3.27 20.67
CA ASP A 111 14.29 3.22 20.83
C ASP A 111 13.58 3.30 19.47
N PRO A 112 12.75 2.31 19.08
CA PRO A 112 12.01 2.32 17.82
C PRO A 112 11.01 3.48 17.67
N GLY A 113 10.68 4.16 18.78
CA GLY A 113 9.72 5.25 18.84
C GLY A 113 8.29 4.76 19.08
N PRO A 114 7.29 5.66 19.04
CA PRO A 114 5.92 5.27 19.35
C PRO A 114 5.32 4.44 18.22
N ASP A 115 4.36 3.59 18.59
CA ASP A 115 3.70 2.69 17.66
C ASP A 115 2.99 3.46 16.53
N LEU A 116 2.97 2.80 15.37
CA LEU A 116 2.35 3.32 14.16
C LEU A 116 0.99 2.65 13.96
N PRO A 117 0.03 3.35 13.34
CA PRO A 117 -1.14 2.71 12.79
C PRO A 117 -0.73 1.49 11.93
N PRO A 118 -1.45 0.36 12.03
CA PRO A 118 -1.13 -0.81 11.22
C PRO A 118 -1.32 -0.48 9.73
N LEU A 119 -0.41 -1.00 8.90
CA LEU A 119 -0.52 -0.87 7.44
C LEU A 119 -1.65 -1.77 6.93
N ALA A 120 -2.45 -1.25 6.01
CA ALA A 120 -3.50 -2.00 5.35
C ALA A 120 -2.93 -3.23 4.61
N ALA A 121 -1.76 -3.07 3.97
CA ALA A 121 -1.09 -4.17 3.29
C ALA A 121 -0.65 -5.29 4.24
N ALA A 122 -0.26 -4.95 5.47
CA ALA A 122 0.23 -5.91 6.48
C ALA A 122 -0.89 -6.50 7.35
N ALA A 123 -2.15 -6.16 7.09
CA ALA A 123 -3.28 -6.64 7.87
C ALA A 123 -3.36 -8.19 7.81
N GLY A 124 -3.33 -8.83 8.97
CA GLY A 124 -3.47 -10.28 9.11
C GLY A 124 -2.24 -11.11 8.69
N THR A 125 -1.08 -10.49 8.43
CA THR A 125 0.11 -11.23 7.94
C THR A 125 1.07 -11.68 9.06
N GLY A 126 0.96 -11.08 10.25
CA GLY A 126 1.78 -11.41 11.42
C GLY A 126 3.25 -10.95 11.30
N GLN A 127 4.09 -11.43 12.21
CA GLN A 127 5.52 -11.10 12.26
C GLN A 127 6.35 -12.33 12.58
N LEU A 128 7.58 -12.38 12.06
CA LEU A 128 8.54 -13.42 12.39
C LEU A 128 8.93 -13.33 13.87
N THR A 129 8.90 -14.46 14.57
CA THR A 129 9.23 -14.57 16.01
C THR A 129 10.50 -15.37 16.28
N ARG A 130 11.00 -16.10 15.28
CA ARG A 130 12.21 -16.93 15.36
C ARG A 130 12.99 -16.81 14.07
N GLU A 131 14.29 -17.06 14.15
CA GLU A 131 15.16 -17.19 12.99
C GLU A 131 14.79 -18.43 12.17
N ARG A 132 14.89 -18.31 10.86
CA ARG A 132 14.58 -19.34 9.88
C ARG A 132 15.63 -19.33 8.78
N GLN A 133 15.95 -20.51 8.26
CA GLN A 133 16.87 -20.68 7.15
C GLN A 133 16.39 -21.79 6.23
N VAL A 134 16.45 -21.55 4.92
CA VAL A 134 16.11 -22.55 3.90
C VAL A 134 17.14 -22.56 2.79
N GLN A 135 17.28 -23.69 2.09
CA GLN A 135 18.08 -23.81 0.89
C GLN A 135 17.17 -23.96 -0.33
N VAL A 136 17.29 -23.06 -1.30
CA VAL A 136 16.53 -23.07 -2.54
C VAL A 136 17.51 -22.97 -3.69
N GLN A 137 17.50 -23.97 -4.58
CA GLN A 137 18.39 -24.02 -5.75
C GLN A 137 19.89 -23.82 -5.41
N GLY A 138 20.35 -24.36 -4.27
CA GLY A 138 21.74 -24.23 -3.81
C GLY A 138 22.07 -22.89 -3.14
N GLN A 139 21.12 -21.96 -3.03
CA GLN A 139 21.27 -20.70 -2.30
C GLN A 139 20.60 -20.78 -0.92
N THR A 140 21.25 -20.19 0.07
CA THR A 140 20.73 -20.10 1.44
C THR A 140 19.96 -18.80 1.63
N PHE A 141 18.72 -18.91 2.09
CA PHE A 141 17.88 -17.78 2.47
C PHE A 141 17.63 -17.79 3.96
N LYS A 142 17.81 -16.65 4.62
CA LYS A 142 17.59 -16.47 6.05
C LYS A 142 16.50 -15.43 6.30
N ALA A 143 15.73 -15.62 7.37
CA ALA A 143 14.77 -14.64 7.83
C ALA A 143 14.66 -14.67 9.36
N GLY A 144 14.28 -13.58 10.01
CA GLY A 144 14.13 -13.55 11.46
C GLY A 144 13.53 -12.26 12.03
N PRO A 145 13.29 -12.23 13.35
CA PRO A 145 12.75 -11.06 14.06
C PRO A 145 13.75 -9.90 14.19
N GLN A 146 15.05 -10.18 14.12
CA GLN A 146 16.11 -9.23 14.43
C GLN A 146 16.91 -8.86 13.17
N PRO A 147 17.37 -7.60 13.07
CA PRO A 147 18.30 -7.21 12.02
C PRO A 147 19.64 -7.92 12.19
N GLY A 148 20.27 -8.24 11.08
CA GLY A 148 21.59 -8.85 11.07
C GLY A 148 22.35 -8.53 9.79
N ARG A 149 23.65 -8.79 9.78
CA ARG A 149 24.48 -8.66 8.57
C ARG A 149 24.01 -9.59 7.46
N ASP A 150 23.52 -10.76 7.83
CA ASP A 150 22.99 -11.77 6.90
C ASP A 150 21.50 -11.55 6.57
N THR A 151 20.81 -10.61 7.24
CA THR A 151 19.39 -10.30 7.05
C THR A 151 19.18 -8.77 6.97
N PRO A 152 19.77 -8.07 5.99
CA PRO A 152 19.76 -6.61 5.97
C PRO A 152 18.46 -6.01 5.43
N TYR A 153 17.54 -6.81 4.89
CA TYR A 153 16.33 -6.30 4.25
C TYR A 153 15.13 -6.46 5.18
N TYR A 154 14.52 -5.34 5.57
CA TYR A 154 13.28 -5.38 6.33
C TYR A 154 12.07 -5.43 5.39
N TYR A 155 11.09 -6.26 5.72
CA TYR A 155 9.79 -6.30 5.08
C TYR A 155 8.70 -5.96 6.10
N PRO A 156 7.82 -4.98 5.82
CA PRO A 156 6.79 -4.55 6.76
C PRO A 156 5.63 -5.54 6.91
N GLY A 157 5.61 -6.63 6.14
CA GLY A 157 4.50 -7.56 6.05
C GLY A 157 3.56 -7.20 4.89
N GLY A 158 2.94 -8.21 4.30
CA GLY A 158 2.10 -8.02 3.13
C GLY A 158 1.56 -9.31 2.54
N ARG A 159 0.89 -9.22 1.41
CA ARG A 159 0.43 -10.39 0.65
C ARG A 159 1.23 -10.54 -0.63
N PHE A 160 1.66 -11.76 -0.91
CA PHE A 160 2.28 -12.12 -2.18
C PHE A 160 1.45 -13.22 -2.84
N GLN A 161 0.80 -12.90 -3.97
CA GLN A 161 -0.10 -13.82 -4.69
C GLN A 161 -1.19 -14.41 -3.79
N GLY A 162 -1.87 -13.56 -3.03
CA GLY A 162 -2.90 -13.96 -2.07
C GLY A 162 -2.37 -14.53 -0.75
N ARG A 163 -1.10 -14.97 -0.69
CA ARG A 163 -0.51 -15.58 0.50
C ARG A 163 0.04 -14.53 1.47
N PRO A 164 -0.25 -14.63 2.78
CA PRO A 164 0.31 -13.73 3.77
C PRO A 164 1.81 -13.97 3.93
N VAL A 165 2.57 -12.87 3.95
CA VAL A 165 4.01 -12.84 4.19
C VAL A 165 4.24 -12.00 5.45
N PRO A 166 4.80 -12.59 6.52
CA PRO A 166 4.96 -11.90 7.79
C PRO A 166 6.03 -10.80 7.73
N ALA A 167 5.86 -9.79 8.57
CA ALA A 167 6.87 -8.77 8.79
C ALA A 167 8.15 -9.38 9.37
N GLY A 168 9.31 -8.84 9.01
CA GLY A 168 10.60 -9.26 9.57
C GLY A 168 11.80 -8.92 8.71
N TRP A 169 12.96 -9.42 9.10
CA TRP A 169 14.24 -9.22 8.43
C TRP A 169 14.59 -10.42 7.57
N TYR A 170 15.08 -10.18 6.35
CA TYR A 170 15.35 -11.20 5.33
C TYR A 170 16.73 -11.00 4.72
N SER A 171 17.34 -12.10 4.26
CA SER A 171 18.65 -12.10 3.61
C SER A 171 18.63 -11.52 2.21
N THR A 172 17.50 -11.60 1.52
CA THR A 172 17.30 -11.05 0.17
C THR A 172 15.93 -10.38 0.07
N PRO A 173 15.79 -9.32 -0.74
CA PRO A 173 14.53 -8.61 -0.94
C PRO A 173 13.72 -9.28 -2.07
N TRP A 174 13.44 -10.58 -1.93
CA TRP A 174 12.82 -11.39 -2.99
C TRP A 174 11.44 -10.87 -3.44
N TRP A 175 10.73 -10.15 -2.56
CA TRP A 175 9.46 -9.48 -2.87
C TRP A 175 9.64 -8.32 -3.85
N LYS A 176 10.78 -7.62 -3.82
CA LYS A 176 11.07 -6.53 -4.77
C LYS A 176 11.33 -7.08 -6.18
N THR A 177 12.08 -8.18 -6.27
CA THR A 177 12.40 -8.83 -7.55
C THR A 177 11.22 -9.53 -8.20
N ALA A 178 10.21 -9.92 -7.42
CA ALA A 178 9.00 -10.54 -7.97
C ALA A 178 7.99 -9.52 -8.55
N LEU A 179 8.13 -8.24 -8.22
CA LEU A 179 7.30 -7.14 -8.75
C LEU A 179 7.86 -6.55 -10.06
N GLY A 180 9.13 -6.81 -10.39
CA GLY A 180 9.78 -6.33 -11.61
C GLY A 180 10.15 -7.47 -12.56
N ALA A 181 9.48 -7.55 -13.71
CA ALA A 181 9.84 -8.31 -14.90
C ALA A 181 10.00 -9.84 -14.78
N GLY A 182 8.97 -10.58 -15.23
CA GLY A 182 8.98 -11.77 -16.11
C GLY A 182 9.91 -12.99 -15.89
N ALA A 183 11.10 -12.86 -15.31
CA ALA A 183 12.09 -13.93 -15.17
C ALA A 183 12.50 -14.21 -13.71
N GLY A 184 12.19 -13.32 -12.75
CA GLY A 184 12.48 -13.50 -11.31
C GLY A 184 11.35 -14.15 -10.49
N VAL A 185 10.18 -14.33 -11.09
CA VAL A 185 8.92 -14.72 -10.40
C VAL A 185 9.01 -16.14 -9.80
N LEU A 186 9.66 -17.08 -10.48
CA LEU A 186 9.79 -18.46 -9.99
C LEU A 186 10.75 -18.59 -8.80
N GLY A 187 11.78 -17.74 -8.72
CA GLY A 187 12.73 -17.75 -7.60
C GLY A 187 12.07 -17.25 -6.30
N GLY A 188 11.35 -16.13 -6.37
CA GLY A 188 10.64 -15.57 -5.21
C GLY A 188 9.57 -16.50 -4.65
N MET A 189 8.82 -17.19 -5.52
CA MET A 189 7.84 -18.20 -5.12
C MET A 189 8.48 -19.37 -4.38
N LEU A 190 9.56 -19.95 -4.92
CA LEU A 190 10.23 -21.08 -4.27
C LEU A 190 10.85 -20.69 -2.93
N ILE A 191 11.35 -19.46 -2.81
CA ILE A 191 11.87 -18.91 -1.55
C ILE A 191 10.75 -18.73 -0.52
N ALA A 192 9.62 -18.13 -0.92
CA ALA A 192 8.45 -17.98 -0.06
C ALA A 192 7.87 -19.35 0.35
N ASP A 193 7.69 -20.27 -0.61
CA ASP A 193 7.24 -21.63 -0.36
C ASP A 193 8.15 -22.38 0.61
N ALA A 194 9.46 -22.24 0.46
CA ALA A 194 10.40 -22.88 1.37
C ALA A 194 10.37 -22.24 2.76
N LEU A 195 10.48 -20.90 2.87
CA LEU A 195 10.52 -20.17 4.15
C LEU A 195 9.24 -20.33 4.98
N PHE A 196 8.10 -20.54 4.32
CA PHE A 196 6.77 -20.60 4.92
C PHE A 196 6.09 -21.97 4.73
N SER A 197 6.85 -23.00 4.33
CA SER A 197 6.33 -24.36 4.14
C SER A 197 5.85 -24.98 5.47
N PRO A 198 4.87 -25.90 5.46
CA PRO A 198 4.41 -26.61 6.65
C PRO A 198 5.52 -27.34 7.42
N ALA A 199 6.58 -27.78 6.75
CA ALA A 199 7.74 -28.42 7.39
C ALA A 199 8.63 -27.43 8.16
N PHE A 200 8.47 -26.12 7.91
CA PHE A 200 9.17 -25.01 8.56
C PHE A 200 8.23 -24.13 9.41
N ALA A 201 6.92 -24.40 9.38
CA ALA A 201 5.95 -23.79 10.27
C ALA A 201 6.04 -24.45 11.65
N ASP A 202 6.10 -23.63 12.70
CA ASP A 202 6.08 -24.10 14.09
C ASP A 202 4.81 -24.95 14.34
N PRO A 203 4.86 -26.06 15.12
CA PRO A 203 3.72 -26.96 15.39
C PRO A 203 2.63 -26.33 16.28
N GLY A 204 2.20 -25.10 16.00
CA GLY A 204 1.23 -24.36 16.81
C GLY A 204 0.60 -23.11 16.19
N TYR A 205 1.02 -22.65 15.01
CA TYR A 205 0.49 -21.38 14.44
C TYR A 205 0.25 -21.38 12.93
N GLY A 206 0.06 -22.55 12.30
CA GLY A 206 -0.12 -22.64 10.84
C GLY A 206 -1.36 -23.38 10.36
N TYR A 207 -2.12 -24.02 11.25
CA TYR A 207 -3.19 -24.94 10.81
C TYR A 207 -4.60 -24.41 11.06
N ASP A 208 -4.88 -23.75 12.19
CA ASP A 208 -6.28 -23.39 12.51
C ASP A 208 -6.75 -22.04 11.94
N ALA A 209 -5.86 -21.07 11.68
CA ALA A 209 -6.29 -19.76 11.16
C ALA A 209 -6.34 -19.69 9.62
N GLY A 210 -5.36 -20.27 8.92
CA GLY A 210 -5.23 -20.13 7.47
C GLY A 210 -6.00 -21.16 6.63
N TYR A 211 -6.15 -22.39 7.14
CA TYR A 211 -6.94 -23.43 6.46
C TYR A 211 -8.43 -23.25 6.72
N GLN A 212 -8.83 -22.80 7.91
CA GLN A 212 -10.24 -22.67 8.28
C GLN A 212 -10.90 -21.49 7.55
N GLU A 213 -10.17 -20.37 7.35
CA GLU A 213 -10.68 -19.19 6.63
C GLU A 213 -10.67 -19.37 5.09
N GLY A 214 -9.72 -20.14 4.55
CA GLY A 214 -9.67 -20.48 3.12
C GLY A 214 -10.62 -21.61 2.69
N PHE A 215 -10.99 -22.52 3.60
CA PHE A 215 -12.02 -23.53 3.34
C PHE A 215 -13.43 -23.02 3.67
N SER A 216 -13.61 -22.04 4.55
CA SER A 216 -14.94 -21.44 4.80
C SER A 216 -15.42 -20.59 3.62
N ASP A 217 -14.53 -19.81 2.98
CA ASP A 217 -14.89 -19.04 1.77
C ASP A 217 -15.02 -19.92 0.50
N GLY A 218 -14.47 -21.14 0.53
CA GLY A 218 -14.55 -22.10 -0.59
C GLY A 218 -15.64 -23.17 -0.45
N ALA A 219 -16.09 -23.48 0.78
CA ALA A 219 -17.11 -24.50 1.03
C ALA A 219 -18.56 -23.98 0.91
N ASP A 220 -18.77 -22.67 0.94
CA ASP A 220 -20.09 -22.06 0.66
C ASP A 220 -20.39 -21.94 -0.85
N GLN A 221 -19.44 -22.33 -1.72
CA GLN A 221 -19.55 -22.24 -3.18
C GLN A 221 -19.27 -23.56 -3.90
N GLY A 222 -19.76 -24.68 -3.36
CA GLY A 222 -19.74 -25.93 -4.12
C GLY A 222 -20.27 -27.15 -3.40
N ASP A 223 -21.60 -27.28 -3.27
CA ASP A 223 -22.24 -28.57 -3.57
C ASP A 223 -23.72 -28.42 -3.97
N GLN A 224 -24.12 -29.28 -4.90
CA GLN A 224 -25.30 -29.21 -5.74
C GLN A 224 -26.55 -29.84 -5.09
N GLY A 225 -27.70 -29.20 -5.33
CA GLY A 225 -28.92 -29.83 -5.83
C GLY A 225 -29.74 -30.75 -4.93
N ASP A 226 -30.98 -30.34 -4.63
CA ASP A 226 -32.15 -31.21 -4.82
C ASP A 226 -33.45 -30.39 -5.01
N TYR A 227 -34.35 -30.96 -5.79
CA TYR A 227 -35.59 -30.42 -6.35
C TYR A 227 -36.68 -30.12 -5.30
N GLY A 228 -37.45 -29.04 -5.53
CA GLY A 228 -38.66 -28.74 -4.77
C GLY A 228 -39.52 -27.65 -5.41
N ASP A 229 -40.38 -28.07 -6.33
CA ASP A 229 -41.50 -27.35 -6.94
C ASP A 229 -42.38 -26.55 -5.94
N GLN A 230 -42.55 -25.24 -6.18
CA GLN A 230 -43.84 -24.56 -6.07
C GLN A 230 -43.76 -23.10 -6.56
N GLY A 231 -44.73 -22.74 -7.41
CA GLY A 231 -44.76 -21.51 -8.19
C GLY A 231 -45.23 -20.26 -7.44
N GLY A 232 -45.15 -19.12 -8.15
CA GLY A 232 -45.64 -17.84 -7.66
C GLY A 232 -45.06 -16.65 -8.41
N ASP A 233 -45.61 -16.37 -9.59
CA ASP A 233 -45.49 -15.15 -10.39
C ASP A 233 -45.74 -13.87 -9.56
N TYR A 234 -44.83 -12.89 -9.61
CA TYR A 234 -45.11 -11.45 -9.68
C TYR A 234 -43.88 -10.68 -10.19
N GLY A 235 -44.04 -10.01 -11.34
CA GLY A 235 -43.01 -9.23 -12.03
C GLY A 235 -42.69 -7.84 -11.49
N GLY A 236 -41.72 -7.17 -12.14
CA GLY A 236 -41.49 -5.72 -12.02
C GLY A 236 -40.03 -5.24 -12.00
N ASP A 237 -39.38 -5.28 -13.16
CA ASP A 237 -38.59 -4.22 -13.81
C ASP A 237 -37.43 -3.48 -13.09
N GLN A 238 -36.22 -3.74 -13.61
CA GLN A 238 -35.12 -2.80 -13.95
C GLN A 238 -34.58 -1.79 -12.90
N ALA A 239 -33.35 -2.03 -12.43
CA ALA A 239 -32.16 -1.22 -12.80
C ALA A 239 -30.86 -1.90 -12.34
N GLN A 240 -29.93 -2.08 -13.28
CA GLN A 240 -28.63 -2.72 -13.12
C GLN A 240 -27.75 -2.04 -12.06
N ALA A 241 -27.48 -2.76 -10.98
CA ALA A 241 -26.29 -2.56 -10.16
C ALA A 241 -25.13 -3.30 -10.85
N ALA A 242 -24.35 -2.58 -11.65
CA ALA A 242 -23.07 -3.08 -12.13
C ALA A 242 -22.06 -3.01 -10.98
N ASP A 243 -21.86 -4.16 -10.37
CA ASP A 243 -20.70 -4.55 -9.59
C ASP A 243 -19.41 -4.18 -10.34
N PHE A 244 -18.57 -3.34 -9.72
CA PHE A 244 -17.18 -3.16 -10.09
C PHE A 244 -16.33 -3.30 -8.82
N GLY A 245 -16.40 -4.49 -8.21
CA GLY A 245 -15.28 -5.05 -7.46
C GLY A 245 -14.13 -5.36 -8.40
N GLY A 246 -13.18 -4.42 -8.53
CA GLY A 246 -11.97 -4.57 -9.33
C GLY A 246 -10.73 -4.63 -8.44
N ASP A 247 -10.19 -5.82 -8.31
CA ASP A 247 -8.81 -6.11 -7.92
C ASP A 247 -7.84 -5.25 -8.75
N TYR A 248 -7.03 -4.43 -8.08
CA TYR A 248 -5.89 -3.76 -8.70
C TYR A 248 -4.67 -3.81 -7.78
N GLY A 249 -4.22 -5.04 -7.49
CA GLY A 249 -2.80 -5.30 -7.29
C GLY A 249 -2.10 -5.39 -8.64
N GLY A 250 -1.37 -4.35 -9.05
CA GLY A 250 -0.53 -4.41 -10.26
C GLY A 250 -0.45 -3.11 -11.05
N GLY A 251 0.10 -2.06 -10.44
CA GLY A 251 0.61 -0.91 -11.18
C GLY A 251 2.03 -1.19 -11.65
N ASP A 252 2.17 -1.58 -12.91
CA ASP A 252 3.41 -1.60 -13.66
C ASP A 252 4.01 -0.17 -13.70
N TYR A 253 5.13 0.03 -12.99
CA TYR A 253 6.02 1.17 -13.24
C TYR A 253 7.32 0.63 -13.84
N GLY A 254 7.22 0.13 -15.06
CA GLY A 254 8.36 -0.17 -15.90
C GLY A 254 9.26 1.06 -16.10
N GLY A 255 10.54 0.88 -15.79
CA GLY A 255 11.65 1.44 -16.55
C GLY A 255 11.89 2.94 -16.49
N PHE A 256 12.67 3.39 -15.50
CA PHE A 256 13.62 4.50 -15.71
C PHE A 256 15.03 3.99 -15.49
N GLY A 257 15.50 3.20 -16.47
CA GLY A 257 16.90 2.86 -16.64
C GLY A 257 17.34 3.23 -18.06
N GLY A 258 18.24 4.21 -18.16
CA GLY A 258 19.15 4.39 -19.30
C GLY A 258 18.54 4.90 -20.60
N GLY A 259 18.66 6.20 -20.85
CA GLY A 259 18.52 6.80 -22.18
C GLY A 259 19.23 8.14 -22.23
N ASP A 260 20.25 8.23 -23.07
CA ASP A 260 21.04 9.42 -23.39
C ASP A 260 20.20 10.68 -23.61
N PHE A 261 20.56 11.76 -22.92
CA PHE A 261 20.34 13.12 -23.41
C PHE A 261 21.69 13.80 -23.61
N GLY A 262 22.39 13.33 -24.64
CA GLY A 262 23.46 14.07 -25.30
C GLY A 262 22.90 14.82 -26.51
N GLY A 263 23.14 16.13 -26.56
CA GLY A 263 23.30 16.90 -27.80
C GLY A 263 22.04 17.40 -28.51
N GLY A 264 21.82 18.72 -28.49
CA GLY A 264 20.83 19.36 -29.34
C GLY A 264 20.58 20.84 -29.05
N ASP A 265 21.54 21.67 -29.44
CA ASP A 265 21.37 23.00 -30.07
C ASP A 265 20.25 23.94 -29.56
N PHE A 266 20.64 24.92 -28.74
CA PHE A 266 20.02 26.25 -28.74
C PHE A 266 21.12 27.31 -28.81
N GLY A 267 21.63 27.53 -30.01
CA GLY A 267 22.42 28.72 -30.33
C GLY A 267 21.58 30.00 -30.35
N GLY A 268 22.27 31.11 -30.08
CA GLY A 268 21.96 32.42 -30.68
C GLY A 268 21.29 33.44 -29.75
N GLY A 269 22.11 34.19 -29.01
CA GLY A 269 21.67 35.36 -28.25
C GLY A 269 22.85 36.25 -27.89
N ASP A 270 23.29 37.02 -28.88
CA ASP A 270 24.32 38.06 -28.87
C ASP A 270 24.17 39.03 -27.68
N PHE A 271 25.16 39.09 -26.80
CA PHE A 271 25.40 40.27 -25.96
C PHE A 271 26.75 40.85 -26.36
N GLY A 272 26.66 41.78 -27.31
CA GLY A 272 27.75 42.59 -27.83
C GLY A 272 28.53 43.30 -26.72
N GLY A 273 29.84 43.37 -26.95
CA GLY A 273 30.81 44.01 -26.07
C GLY A 273 31.06 45.49 -26.39
N GLY A 274 31.96 46.04 -25.56
CA GLY A 274 32.75 47.26 -25.76
C GLY A 274 31.99 48.57 -25.49
N ASP A 275 32.53 49.59 -24.84
CA ASP A 275 33.89 49.87 -24.35
C ASP A 275 33.79 51.00 -23.31
N PHE A 276 34.84 51.13 -22.48
CA PHE A 276 35.41 52.27 -21.72
C PHE A 276 35.83 51.88 -20.30
#